data_AF-A0A6J6QDB6-F1
#
_entry.id   AF-A0A6J6QDB6-F1
#
_cell.length_a   1.000
_cell.length_b   1.000
_cell.length_c   1.000
_cell.angle_alpha   90.00
_cell.angle_beta   90.00
_cell.angle_gamma   90.00
#
_symmetry.space_group_name_H-M   'P 1'
#
loop_
_entity.id
_entity.type
_entity.pdbx_description
1 polymer ?
#
loop_
_entity_poly.entity_id
_entity_poly.type
_entity_poly.pdbx_seq_one_letter_code
_entity_poly.pdbx_strand_id
1 'polypeptide(L)'
;MELHTVGVNGGYSEADVVAVSYLFSGWTLTDKWSGTFAFNSARHALGPFASGSTTVLGWSRGSLTGQAAGESFLNHLARHRVTAQRLAHKLCVRFIGEHIGLNDRVVLAARDAYLAQDTAIAPTLRTILTSEEFARSADAKIRRPLELLAAGLRATGDAPFNRQTAEDTKWNFHGILTALSAMPHHWPTPDGYPDKDAAWVSVGSMISRWNLATYLGNGNIPGFVRDWNSLPAWVAAPAGGSTTGSTVGEWLDAAAQRLGVPLDAAGKQRMLVSVGRVASTPITANGNRWVAPKLLGQLMQQPQFQTA
;
A
#
# COMPACT_ATOMS: atom_id res chain seq x y z
N MET A 1 4.45 23.80 1.63
CA MET A 1 3.98 23.85 3.04
C MET A 1 2.65 23.13 3.22
N GLU A 2 1.65 23.48 2.41
CA GLU A 2 0.28 22.99 2.51
C GLU A 2 0.11 21.47 2.49
N LEU A 3 0.61 20.79 1.45
CA LEU A 3 0.22 19.40 1.24
C LEU A 3 1.05 18.40 2.04
N HIS A 4 2.38 18.55 2.01
CA HIS A 4 3.34 17.54 2.47
C HIS A 4 3.95 17.83 3.85
N THR A 5 3.73 19.01 4.43
CA THR A 5 4.35 19.40 5.71
C THR A 5 3.30 19.83 6.73
N VAL A 6 3.18 21.12 7.04
CA VAL A 6 2.34 21.63 8.13
C VAL A 6 0.84 21.63 7.85
N GLY A 7 0.38 21.36 6.62
CA GLY A 7 -1.06 21.35 6.30
C GLY A 7 -1.59 22.74 5.94
N VAL A 8 -2.74 22.81 5.26
CA VAL A 8 -3.42 24.08 4.91
C VAL A 8 -3.70 24.96 6.14
N ASN A 9 -4.01 24.34 7.29
CA ASN A 9 -4.22 25.02 8.56
C ASN A 9 -2.95 25.02 9.44
N GLY A 10 -1.77 25.05 8.81
CA GLY A 10 -0.48 24.91 9.46
C GLY A 10 0.01 26.13 10.24
N GLY A 11 -0.81 27.19 10.34
CA GLY A 11 -0.47 28.43 11.05
C GLY A 11 0.39 29.42 10.24
N TYR A 12 0.38 29.31 8.91
CA TYR A 12 1.01 30.27 8.01
C TYR A 12 -0.04 31.09 7.24
N SER A 13 0.37 32.26 6.77
CA SER A 13 -0.42 33.15 5.92
C SER A 13 -0.06 33.01 4.43
N GLU A 14 -0.88 33.58 3.55
CA GLU A 14 -0.55 33.68 2.12
C GLU A 14 0.77 34.45 1.90
N ALA A 15 1.01 35.49 2.70
CA ALA A 15 2.27 36.24 2.64
C ALA A 15 3.49 35.35 2.96
N ASP A 16 3.34 34.38 3.87
CA ASP A 16 4.40 33.40 4.17
C ASP A 16 4.63 32.45 2.99
N VAL A 17 3.58 32.03 2.28
CA VAL A 17 3.69 31.22 1.06
C VAL A 17 4.49 31.96 0.00
N VAL A 18 4.14 33.23 -0.24
CA VAL A 18 4.86 34.10 -1.17
C VAL A 18 6.32 34.27 -0.74
N ALA A 19 6.58 34.58 0.53
CA ALA A 19 7.94 34.72 1.05
C ALA A 19 8.77 33.44 0.84
N VAL A 20 8.23 32.28 1.21
CA VAL A 20 8.90 30.98 1.08
C VAL A 20 9.15 30.61 -0.38
N SER A 21 8.29 31.02 -1.32
CA SER A 21 8.51 30.78 -2.76
C SER A 21 9.84 31.38 -3.25
N TYR A 22 10.26 32.52 -2.69
CA TYR A 22 11.55 33.13 -2.98
C TYR A 22 12.73 32.27 -2.51
N LEU A 23 12.62 31.56 -1.38
CA LEU A 23 13.68 30.65 -0.90
C LEU A 23 14.00 29.54 -1.91
N PHE A 24 12.98 29.08 -2.64
CA PHE A 24 13.11 28.03 -3.66
C PHE A 24 13.36 28.58 -5.06
N SER A 25 13.40 29.91 -5.25
CA SER A 25 13.82 30.50 -6.51
C SER A 25 15.25 30.07 -6.84
N GLY A 26 15.54 29.82 -8.12
CA GLY A 26 16.83 29.27 -8.55
C GLY A 26 16.97 27.75 -8.42
N TRP A 27 16.07 27.03 -7.75
CA TRP A 27 16.05 25.57 -7.77
C TRP A 27 15.56 25.10 -9.14
N THR A 28 16.37 24.31 -9.84
CA THR A 28 16.15 23.90 -11.23
C THR A 28 16.75 22.52 -11.49
N LEU A 29 16.64 22.04 -12.71
CA LEU A 29 17.39 20.89 -13.22
C LEU A 29 18.59 21.36 -14.03
N THR A 30 19.67 20.57 -14.09
CA THR A 30 20.79 20.81 -15.01
C THR A 30 20.32 20.84 -16.45
N ASP A 31 19.42 19.91 -16.78
CA ASP A 31 18.75 19.79 -18.06
C ASP A 31 17.44 18.99 -17.87
N LYS A 32 16.54 19.07 -18.86
CA LYS A 32 15.22 18.44 -18.79
C LYS A 32 15.23 16.91 -18.82
N TRP A 33 16.34 16.27 -19.20
CA TRP A 33 16.40 14.84 -19.45
C TRP A 33 17.08 14.07 -18.31
N SER A 34 18.12 14.65 -17.70
CA SER A 34 18.83 13.99 -16.61
C SER A 34 18.03 13.95 -15.32
N GLY A 35 17.11 14.91 -15.11
CA GLY A 35 16.41 15.05 -13.83
C GLY A 35 17.32 15.42 -12.66
N THR A 36 18.57 15.82 -12.94
CA THR A 36 19.55 16.16 -11.90
C THR A 36 19.25 17.55 -11.36
N PHE A 37 19.09 17.66 -10.04
CA PHE A 37 18.91 18.93 -9.35
C PHE A 37 20.12 19.87 -9.55
N ALA A 38 19.84 21.16 -9.74
CA ALA A 38 20.84 22.22 -9.78
C ALA A 38 20.29 23.50 -9.13
N PHE A 39 21.20 24.31 -8.60
CA PHE A 39 20.88 25.65 -8.12
C PHE A 39 21.47 26.72 -9.06
N ASN A 40 20.63 27.60 -9.57
CA ASN A 40 21.01 28.73 -10.40
C ASN A 40 20.87 30.05 -9.62
N SER A 41 21.99 30.57 -9.14
CA SER A 41 22.05 31.81 -8.36
C SER A 41 21.54 33.04 -9.12
N ALA A 42 21.70 33.09 -10.45
CA ALA A 42 21.20 34.20 -11.27
C ALA A 42 19.66 34.23 -11.37
N ARG A 43 18.99 33.13 -11.03
CA ARG A 43 17.52 33.02 -10.95
C ARG A 43 17.01 33.03 -9.50
N HIS A 44 17.89 33.24 -8.54
CA HIS A 44 17.53 33.29 -7.13
C HIS A 44 17.31 34.73 -6.67
N ALA A 45 16.25 34.94 -5.90
CA ALA A 45 15.95 36.20 -5.23
C ALA A 45 15.50 35.90 -3.80
N LEU A 46 15.93 36.73 -2.83
CA LEU A 46 15.55 36.58 -1.43
C LEU A 46 14.16 37.17 -1.12
N GLY A 47 13.66 38.09 -1.96
CA GLY A 47 12.36 38.73 -1.77
C GLY A 47 12.22 39.31 -0.36
N PRO A 48 11.11 39.03 0.36
CA PRO A 48 10.90 39.47 1.75
C PRO A 48 12.07 39.15 2.69
N PHE A 49 12.72 38.01 2.50
CA PHE A 49 13.84 37.59 3.34
C PHE A 49 15.11 38.43 3.14
N ALA A 50 15.20 39.31 2.14
CA ALA A 50 16.36 40.19 1.95
C ALA A 50 16.63 41.06 3.19
N SER A 51 15.57 41.47 3.90
CA SER A 51 15.63 42.24 5.15
C SER A 51 16.35 41.52 6.31
N GLY A 52 16.39 40.18 6.28
CA GLY A 52 16.94 39.35 7.36
C GLY A 52 16.03 39.19 8.58
N SER A 53 14.97 39.99 8.72
CA SER A 53 14.04 39.94 9.86
C SER A 53 12.79 39.09 9.62
N THR A 54 12.53 38.67 8.37
CA THR A 54 11.37 37.84 8.04
C THR A 54 11.47 36.48 8.70
N THR A 55 10.40 36.10 9.41
CA THR A 55 10.25 34.78 10.02
C THR A 55 9.01 34.09 9.48
N VAL A 56 9.09 32.78 9.23
CA VAL A 56 7.94 31.95 8.85
C VAL A 56 7.90 30.74 9.75
N LEU A 57 6.79 30.54 10.47
CA LEU A 57 6.61 29.39 11.39
C LEU A 57 7.76 29.26 12.42
N GLY A 58 8.26 30.39 12.92
CA GLY A 58 9.38 30.45 13.86
C GLY A 58 10.77 30.21 13.25
N TRP A 59 10.87 30.01 11.93
CA TRP A 59 12.14 29.91 11.22
C TRP A 59 12.58 31.27 10.66
N SER A 60 13.89 31.54 10.71
CA SER A 60 14.54 32.63 9.99
C SER A 60 15.75 32.08 9.23
N ARG A 61 16.08 32.70 8.10
CA ARG A 61 17.26 32.32 7.32
C ARG A 61 18.59 32.67 7.99
N GLY A 62 18.59 33.61 8.95
CA GLY A 62 19.82 34.19 9.50
C GLY A 62 20.72 34.73 8.38
N SER A 63 21.97 34.24 8.31
CA SER A 63 22.92 34.57 7.25
C SER A 63 22.84 33.67 6.01
N LEU A 64 22.04 32.59 6.04
CA LEU A 64 21.94 31.65 4.93
C LEU A 64 21.32 32.31 3.70
N THR A 65 21.75 31.86 2.52
CA THR A 65 21.23 32.29 1.21
C THR A 65 21.16 31.10 0.25
N GLY A 66 20.50 31.29 -0.90
CA GLY A 66 20.44 30.30 -1.96
C GLY A 66 19.90 28.94 -1.51
N GLN A 67 20.46 27.86 -2.06
CA GLN A 67 20.07 26.49 -1.74
C GLN A 67 20.10 26.20 -0.23
N ALA A 68 21.14 26.63 0.48
CA ALA A 68 21.31 26.34 1.90
C ALA A 68 20.17 26.95 2.76
N ALA A 69 19.64 28.12 2.39
CA ALA A 69 18.48 28.69 3.06
C ALA A 69 17.22 27.86 2.84
N GLY A 70 16.97 27.40 1.60
CA GLY A 70 15.84 26.53 1.29
C GLY A 70 15.91 25.17 1.99
N GLU A 71 17.08 24.53 2.01
CA GLU A 71 17.31 23.27 2.73
C GLU A 71 17.13 23.42 4.24
N SER A 72 17.64 24.51 4.82
CA SER A 72 17.43 24.84 6.25
C SER A 72 15.95 24.99 6.57
N PHE A 73 15.18 25.66 5.71
CA PHE A 73 13.73 25.78 5.88
C PHE A 73 13.00 24.43 5.78
N LEU A 74 13.36 23.58 4.81
CA LEU A 74 12.80 22.22 4.70
C LEU A 74 13.10 21.38 5.94
N ASN A 75 14.33 21.48 6.46
CA ASN A 75 14.75 20.81 7.69
C ASN A 75 13.97 21.29 8.91
N HIS A 76 13.64 22.58 8.98
CA HIS A 76 12.77 23.15 10.00
C HIS A 76 11.36 22.60 9.90
N LEU A 77 10.76 22.60 8.70
CA LEU A 77 9.42 22.05 8.48
C LEU A 77 9.35 20.56 8.82
N ALA A 78 10.37 19.78 8.47
CA ALA A 78 10.42 18.35 8.81
C ALA A 78 10.38 18.11 10.33
N ARG A 79 11.00 18.99 11.12
CA ARG A 79 11.01 18.92 12.60
C ARG A 79 9.85 19.64 13.26
N HIS A 80 9.00 20.31 12.47
CA HIS A 80 7.87 21.05 13.01
C HIS A 80 6.83 20.10 13.61
N ARG A 81 6.36 20.38 14.82
CA ARG A 81 5.45 19.50 15.56
C ARG A 81 4.17 19.17 14.78
N VAL A 82 3.62 20.15 14.05
CA VAL A 82 2.43 19.97 13.21
C VAL A 82 2.72 19.03 12.04
N THR A 83 3.90 19.11 11.44
CA THR A 83 4.32 18.18 10.38
C THR A 83 4.48 16.77 10.91
N ALA A 84 5.19 16.60 12.04
CA ALA A 84 5.33 15.31 12.70
C ALA A 84 3.97 14.67 13.02
N GLN A 85 3.02 15.45 13.57
CA GLN A 85 1.70 14.94 13.92
C GLN A 85 0.87 14.57 12.69
N ARG A 86 0.92 15.38 11.63
CA ARG A 86 0.24 15.08 10.37
C ARG A 86 0.82 13.84 9.69
N LEU A 87 2.14 13.67 9.67
CA LEU A 87 2.78 12.47 9.12
C LEU A 87 2.42 11.22 9.94
N ALA A 88 2.50 11.31 11.28
CA ALA A 88 2.09 10.25 12.18
C ALA A 88 0.63 9.85 11.96
N HIS A 89 -0.28 10.82 11.81
CA HIS A 89 -1.69 10.57 11.52
C HIS A 89 -1.89 9.87 10.18
N LYS A 90 -1.24 10.33 9.10
CA LYS A 90 -1.29 9.66 7.79
C LYS A 90 -0.81 8.21 7.88
N LEU A 91 0.26 7.95 8.63
CA LEU A 91 0.78 6.60 8.83
C LEU A 91 -0.17 5.74 9.68
N CYS A 92 -0.78 6.29 10.73
CA CYS A 92 -1.78 5.56 11.51
C CYS A 92 -3.01 5.24 10.67
N VAL A 93 -3.52 6.19 9.88
CA VAL A 93 -4.62 5.92 8.93
C VAL A 93 -4.21 4.84 7.93
N ARG A 94 -2.97 4.87 7.45
CA ARG A 94 -2.43 3.88 6.50
C ARG A 94 -2.40 2.46 7.07
N PHE A 95 -1.93 2.28 8.31
CA PHE A 95 -1.69 0.95 8.90
C PHE A 95 -2.81 0.44 9.82
N ILE A 96 -3.60 1.34 10.42
CA ILE A 96 -4.63 1.01 11.42
C ILE A 96 -6.03 1.22 10.82
N GLY A 97 -6.34 2.43 10.35
CA GLY A 97 -7.66 2.70 9.75
C GLY A 97 -8.07 4.17 9.78
N GLU A 98 -9.04 4.51 8.95
CA GLU A 98 -9.51 5.90 8.79
C GLU A 98 -10.29 6.44 9.99
N HIS A 99 -10.66 5.58 10.94
CA HIS A 99 -11.28 5.96 12.21
C HIS A 99 -10.32 6.68 13.16
N ILE A 100 -9.00 6.56 12.95
CA ILE A 100 -8.00 7.19 13.82
C ILE A 100 -8.01 8.71 13.63
N GLY A 101 -8.22 9.42 14.73
CA GLY A 101 -8.19 10.87 14.82
C GLY A 101 -6.79 11.45 14.95
N LEU A 102 -6.61 12.72 14.56
CA LEU A 102 -5.33 13.45 14.62
C LEU A 102 -4.76 13.55 16.05
N ASN A 103 -5.61 13.46 17.06
CA ASN A 103 -5.25 13.61 18.48
C ASN A 103 -5.28 12.28 19.25
N ASP A 104 -5.46 11.15 18.57
CA ASP A 104 -5.50 9.85 19.22
C ASP A 104 -4.13 9.49 19.81
N ARG A 105 -4.14 8.69 20.88
CA ARG A 105 -2.94 8.34 21.65
C ARG A 105 -1.82 7.78 20.75
N VAL A 106 -2.14 6.85 19.85
CA VAL A 106 -1.17 6.26 18.91
C VAL A 106 -0.52 7.30 17.99
N VAL A 107 -1.28 8.30 17.53
CA VAL A 107 -0.76 9.39 16.68
C VAL A 107 0.18 10.28 17.48
N LEU A 108 -0.22 10.67 18.70
CA LEU A 108 0.61 11.49 19.57
C LEU A 108 1.91 10.77 19.96
N ALA A 109 1.85 9.47 20.27
CA ALA A 109 3.01 8.65 20.57
C ALA A 109 3.96 8.52 19.36
N ALA A 110 3.42 8.26 18.16
CA ALA A 110 4.21 8.17 16.94
C ALA A 110 4.86 9.52 16.57
N ARG A 111 4.15 10.64 16.76
CA ARG A 111 4.70 12.00 16.62
C ARG A 111 5.88 12.21 17.57
N ASP A 112 5.72 11.85 18.84
CA ASP A 112 6.76 12.07 19.85
C ASP A 112 7.99 11.20 19.56
N ALA A 113 7.79 9.95 19.12
CA ALA A 113 8.87 9.09 18.65
C ALA A 113 9.59 9.67 17.42
N TYR A 114 8.84 10.23 16.44
CA TYR A 114 9.40 10.88 15.26
C TYR A 114 10.28 12.07 15.64
N LEU A 115 9.84 12.95 16.53
CA LEU A 115 10.60 14.13 16.96
C LEU A 115 11.79 13.77 17.84
N ALA A 116 11.63 12.84 18.78
CA ALA A 116 12.69 12.42 19.69
C ALA A 116 13.86 11.72 18.96
N GLN A 117 13.59 11.16 17.78
CA GLN A 117 14.55 10.41 16.97
C GLN A 117 14.96 11.17 15.70
N ASP A 118 14.95 12.50 15.76
CA ASP A 118 15.32 13.41 14.67
C ASP A 118 14.72 13.00 13.31
N THR A 119 13.39 12.84 13.28
CA THR A 119 12.59 12.50 12.09
C THR A 119 12.76 11.07 11.55
N ALA A 120 13.44 10.18 12.29
CA ALA A 120 13.65 8.80 11.85
C ALA A 120 12.32 8.02 11.70
N ILE A 121 12.13 7.42 10.52
CA ILE A 121 10.88 6.73 10.18
C ILE A 121 10.74 5.36 10.88
N ALA A 122 11.85 4.63 11.06
CA ALA A 122 11.84 3.29 11.65
C ALA A 122 11.27 3.27 13.10
N PRO A 123 11.70 4.12 14.05
CA PRO A 123 11.09 4.16 15.38
C PRO A 123 9.64 4.66 15.36
N THR A 124 9.30 5.55 14.44
CA THR A 124 7.92 6.02 14.22
C THR A 124 7.01 4.85 13.84
N LEU A 125 7.41 4.07 12.83
CA LEU A 125 6.66 2.88 12.39
C LEU A 125 6.60 1.81 13.48
N ARG A 126 7.70 1.57 14.21
CA ARG A 126 7.70 0.61 15.32
C ARG A 126 6.65 0.98 16.35
N THR A 127 6.56 2.25 16.74
CA THR A 127 5.56 2.75 17.69
C THR A 127 4.13 2.46 17.24
N ILE A 128 3.84 2.64 15.94
CA ILE A 128 2.52 2.37 15.37
C ILE A 128 2.25 0.86 15.33
N LEU A 129 3.18 0.08 14.77
CA LEU A 129 2.99 -1.35 14.49
C LEU A 129 3.03 -2.24 15.74
N THR A 130 3.49 -1.71 16.89
CA THR A 130 3.41 -2.40 18.19
C THR A 130 2.35 -1.82 19.12
N SER A 131 1.47 -0.96 18.62
CA SER A 131 0.37 -0.37 19.40
C SER A 131 -0.80 -1.36 19.57
N GLU A 132 -1.60 -1.16 20.63
CA GLU A 132 -2.84 -1.93 20.80
C GLU A 132 -3.85 -1.61 19.70
N GLU A 133 -3.89 -0.37 19.23
CA GLU A 133 -4.74 0.09 18.14
C GLU A 133 -4.45 -0.70 16.86
N PHE A 134 -3.16 -0.92 16.53
CA PHE A 134 -2.78 -1.78 15.41
C PHE A 134 -3.10 -3.25 15.65
N ALA A 135 -2.86 -3.77 16.86
CA ALA A 135 -3.19 -5.16 17.18
C ALA A 135 -4.70 -5.47 17.02
N ARG A 136 -5.58 -4.47 17.22
CA ARG A 136 -7.03 -4.57 17.05
C ARG A 136 -7.53 -4.20 15.65
N SER A 137 -6.66 -3.79 14.73
CA SER A 137 -7.07 -3.27 13.42
C SER A 137 -7.18 -4.33 12.32
N ALA A 138 -6.98 -5.61 12.64
CA ALA A 138 -7.10 -6.69 11.66
C ALA A 138 -8.49 -6.65 10.99
N ASP A 139 -8.49 -6.74 9.66
CA ASP A 139 -9.68 -6.73 8.81
C ASP A 139 -10.53 -5.44 8.89
N ALA A 140 -10.01 -4.38 9.52
CA ALA A 140 -10.74 -3.12 9.68
C ALA A 140 -10.69 -2.24 8.43
N LYS A 141 -9.86 -2.60 7.44
CA LYS A 141 -9.65 -1.82 6.21
C LYS A 141 -9.86 -2.67 5.00
N ILE A 142 -10.33 -2.08 3.91
CA ILE A 142 -10.24 -2.75 2.61
C ILE A 142 -8.80 -2.71 2.07
N ARG A 143 -8.26 -3.85 1.61
CA ARG A 143 -6.96 -3.92 0.91
C ARG A 143 -7.02 -3.04 -0.31
N ARG A 144 -6.12 -2.07 -0.46
CA ARG A 144 -6.06 -1.29 -1.71
C ARG A 144 -5.64 -2.19 -2.87
N PRO A 145 -5.94 -1.84 -4.13
CA PRO A 145 -5.70 -2.71 -5.27
C PRO A 145 -4.31 -3.34 -5.38
N LEU A 146 -3.24 -2.57 -5.17
CA LEU A 146 -1.88 -3.11 -5.18
C LEU A 146 -1.61 -4.08 -4.03
N GLU A 147 -2.22 -3.86 -2.88
CA GLU A 147 -2.12 -4.76 -1.73
C GLU A 147 -2.90 -6.04 -1.96
N LEU A 148 -4.10 -5.95 -2.55
CA LEU A 148 -4.89 -7.09 -2.94
C LEU A 148 -4.16 -7.94 -3.99
N LEU A 149 -3.59 -7.30 -5.02
CA LEU A 149 -2.76 -7.99 -6.01
C LEU A 149 -1.55 -8.66 -5.34
N ALA A 150 -0.78 -7.94 -4.52
CA ALA A 150 0.37 -8.50 -3.82
C ALA A 150 -0.01 -9.61 -2.83
N ALA A 151 -1.15 -9.50 -2.14
CA ALA A 151 -1.67 -10.54 -1.26
C ALA A 151 -2.08 -11.79 -2.06
N GLY A 152 -2.79 -11.63 -3.17
CA GLY A 152 -3.15 -12.73 -4.07
C GLY A 152 -1.94 -13.38 -4.70
N LEU A 153 -0.95 -12.59 -5.13
CA LEU A 153 0.33 -13.10 -5.62
C LEU A 153 1.05 -13.93 -4.55
N ARG A 154 1.19 -13.43 -3.31
CA ARG A 154 1.84 -14.17 -2.22
C ARG A 154 1.07 -15.42 -1.79
N ALA A 155 -0.24 -15.29 -1.61
CA ALA A 155 -1.11 -16.38 -1.20
C ALA A 155 -1.06 -17.55 -2.18
N THR A 156 -0.86 -17.24 -3.46
CA THR A 156 -0.83 -18.24 -4.52
C THR A 156 0.60 -18.54 -5.01
N GLY A 157 1.60 -17.79 -4.54
CA GLY A 157 2.91 -17.58 -5.15
C GLY A 157 4.00 -18.63 -4.94
N ASP A 158 3.66 -19.92 -4.98
CA ASP A 158 4.71 -20.96 -5.08
C ASP A 158 5.33 -21.03 -6.49
N ALA A 159 4.99 -20.08 -7.37
CA ALA A 159 5.50 -19.97 -8.73
C ALA A 159 6.75 -19.08 -8.76
N PRO A 160 7.83 -19.48 -9.45
CA PRO A 160 8.99 -18.63 -9.64
C PRO A 160 8.63 -17.42 -10.50
N PHE A 161 9.15 -16.25 -10.14
CA PHE A 161 9.07 -15.07 -10.99
C PHE A 161 9.95 -15.26 -12.23
N ASN A 162 9.37 -15.05 -13.40
CA ASN A 162 10.06 -15.11 -14.68
C ASN A 162 10.01 -13.73 -15.34
N ARG A 163 11.19 -13.11 -15.51
CA ARG A 163 11.31 -11.78 -16.10
C ARG A 163 10.80 -11.73 -17.55
N GLN A 164 11.09 -12.74 -18.36
CA GLN A 164 10.64 -12.77 -19.76
C GLN A 164 9.12 -12.83 -19.83
N THR A 165 8.51 -13.75 -19.07
CA THR A 165 7.05 -13.82 -18.95
C THR A 165 6.46 -12.51 -18.45
N ALA A 166 7.11 -11.81 -17.51
CA ALA A 166 6.64 -10.53 -17.00
C ALA A 166 6.63 -9.45 -18.11
N GLU A 167 7.68 -9.41 -18.94
CA GLU A 167 7.74 -8.52 -20.11
C GLU A 167 6.67 -8.86 -21.15
N ASP A 168 6.48 -10.14 -21.46
CA ASP A 168 5.49 -10.61 -22.44
C ASP A 168 4.06 -10.33 -21.97
N THR A 169 3.84 -10.30 -20.66
CA THR A 169 2.52 -10.12 -20.04
C THR A 169 2.33 -8.75 -19.37
N LYS A 170 3.22 -7.77 -19.59
CA LYS A 170 3.15 -6.45 -18.96
C LYS A 170 1.85 -5.70 -19.24
N TRP A 171 1.26 -5.91 -20.41
CA TRP A 171 -0.04 -5.32 -20.76
C TRP A 171 -1.19 -5.93 -19.97
N ASN A 172 -1.06 -7.19 -19.50
CA ASN A 172 -2.03 -7.79 -18.58
C ASN A 172 -1.93 -7.13 -17.19
N PHE A 173 -0.71 -6.88 -16.69
CA PHE A 173 -0.52 -6.10 -15.46
C PHE A 173 -1.11 -4.70 -15.58
N HIS A 174 -0.85 -4.03 -16.70
CA HIS A 174 -1.43 -2.72 -16.99
C HIS A 174 -2.95 -2.76 -16.99
N GLY A 175 -3.56 -3.73 -17.70
CA GLY A 175 -5.01 -3.90 -17.75
C GLY A 175 -5.63 -4.16 -16.38
N ILE A 176 -5.01 -5.01 -15.56
CA ILE A 176 -5.46 -5.29 -14.19
C ILE A 176 -5.41 -4.02 -13.34
N LEU A 177 -4.29 -3.29 -13.34
CA LEU A 177 -4.14 -2.08 -12.52
C LEU A 177 -5.04 -0.94 -12.97
N THR A 178 -5.29 -0.82 -14.27
CA THR A 178 -6.26 0.12 -14.84
C THR A 178 -7.69 -0.25 -14.42
N ALA A 179 -8.08 -1.53 -14.51
CA ALA A 179 -9.39 -2.01 -14.10
C ALA A 179 -9.66 -1.84 -12.59
N LEU A 180 -8.61 -1.83 -11.78
CA LEU A 180 -8.67 -1.54 -10.35
C LEU A 180 -8.46 -0.06 -10.00
N SER A 181 -8.28 0.80 -11.01
CA SER A 181 -8.03 2.25 -10.85
C SER A 181 -6.84 2.59 -9.94
N ALA A 182 -5.76 1.80 -10.01
CA ALA A 182 -4.59 1.93 -9.14
C ALA A 182 -3.27 1.85 -9.89
N MET A 183 -3.24 2.33 -11.14
CA MET A 183 -2.03 2.39 -11.93
C MET A 183 -0.99 3.31 -11.26
N PRO A 184 0.25 2.85 -11.02
CA PRO A 184 1.29 3.67 -10.42
C PRO A 184 1.48 4.98 -11.20
N HIS A 185 1.61 6.11 -10.50
CA HIS A 185 1.80 7.45 -11.07
C HIS A 185 0.63 7.99 -11.91
N HIS A 186 -0.56 7.38 -11.88
CA HIS A 186 -1.73 7.86 -12.63
C HIS A 186 -2.74 8.66 -11.78
N TRP A 187 -2.48 8.87 -10.49
CA TRP A 187 -3.32 9.75 -9.69
C TRP A 187 -3.09 11.21 -10.12
N PRO A 188 -4.14 11.94 -10.52
CA PRO A 188 -3.97 13.24 -11.20
C PRO A 188 -3.52 14.35 -10.26
N THR A 189 -3.88 14.28 -8.98
CA THR A 189 -3.56 15.29 -7.98
C THR A 189 -2.29 14.91 -7.20
N PRO A 190 -1.55 15.89 -6.66
CA PRO A 190 -0.27 15.64 -5.98
C PRO A 190 -0.41 14.97 -4.60
N ASP A 191 -1.63 14.73 -4.13
CA ASP A 191 -1.94 14.15 -2.82
C ASP A 191 -1.86 12.61 -2.80
N GLY A 192 -1.83 12.00 -3.99
CA GLY A 192 -1.71 10.56 -4.18
C GLY A 192 -3.00 9.78 -3.89
N TYR A 193 -2.96 8.49 -4.18
CA TYR A 193 -4.11 7.60 -3.99
C TYR A 193 -4.62 7.61 -2.53
N PRO A 194 -5.95 7.67 -2.32
CA PRO A 194 -6.53 7.80 -0.98
C PRO A 194 -6.34 6.54 -0.13
N ASP A 195 -6.19 6.74 1.18
CA ASP A 195 -6.14 5.66 2.19
C ASP A 195 -7.51 5.34 2.81
N LYS A 196 -8.58 5.94 2.28
CA LYS A 196 -9.97 5.78 2.75
C LYS A 196 -10.71 4.70 1.98
N ASP A 197 -11.50 3.89 2.66
CA ASP A 197 -12.14 2.71 2.09
C ASP A 197 -13.18 3.07 1.03
N ALA A 198 -13.93 4.16 1.24
CA ALA A 198 -14.95 4.63 0.30
C ALA A 198 -14.43 4.89 -1.12
N ALA A 199 -13.14 5.17 -1.29
CA ALA A 199 -12.53 5.35 -2.61
C ALA A 199 -12.33 4.03 -3.37
N TRP A 200 -12.37 2.89 -2.66
CA TRP A 200 -12.06 1.55 -3.15
C TRP A 200 -13.25 0.59 -3.08
N VAL A 201 -14.40 1.08 -2.60
CA VAL A 201 -15.65 0.33 -2.41
C VAL A 201 -16.74 0.98 -3.25
N SER A 202 -16.93 0.44 -4.45
CA SER A 202 -18.02 0.70 -5.38
C SER A 202 -18.41 -0.59 -6.07
N VAL A 203 -19.63 -0.67 -6.61
CA VAL A 203 -20.09 -1.87 -7.35
C VAL A 203 -19.09 -2.26 -8.45
N GLY A 204 -18.63 -1.30 -9.24
CA GLY A 204 -17.64 -1.54 -10.30
C GLY A 204 -16.30 -2.03 -9.76
N SER A 205 -15.77 -1.40 -8.70
CA SER A 205 -14.50 -1.82 -8.10
C SER A 205 -14.57 -3.22 -7.49
N MET A 206 -15.70 -3.60 -6.89
CA MET A 206 -15.91 -4.94 -6.34
C MET A 206 -15.92 -6.01 -7.42
N ILE A 207 -16.57 -5.74 -8.56
CA ILE A 207 -16.52 -6.64 -9.72
C ILE A 207 -15.08 -6.79 -10.22
N SER A 208 -14.33 -5.71 -10.37
CA SER A 208 -12.91 -5.76 -10.78
C SER A 208 -12.04 -6.57 -9.81
N ARG A 209 -12.27 -6.45 -8.50
CA ARG A 209 -11.59 -7.25 -7.46
C ARG A 209 -11.90 -8.73 -7.55
N TRP A 210 -13.17 -9.09 -7.74
CA TRP A 210 -13.59 -10.48 -7.91
C TRP A 210 -13.08 -11.09 -9.21
N ASN A 211 -13.01 -10.29 -10.28
CA ASN A 211 -12.37 -10.69 -11.52
C ASN A 211 -10.88 -10.95 -11.29
N LEU A 212 -10.16 -10.08 -10.58
CA LEU A 212 -8.76 -10.32 -10.21
C LEU A 212 -8.60 -11.66 -9.46
N ALA A 213 -9.45 -11.94 -8.48
CA ALA A 213 -9.43 -13.21 -7.76
C ALA A 213 -9.60 -14.41 -8.72
N THR A 214 -10.52 -14.34 -9.69
CA THR A 214 -10.68 -15.37 -10.72
C THR A 214 -9.44 -15.50 -11.61
N TYR A 215 -8.84 -14.37 -12.03
CA TYR A 215 -7.60 -14.35 -12.82
C TYR A 215 -6.44 -15.04 -12.08
N LEU A 216 -6.22 -14.68 -10.82
CA LEU A 216 -5.18 -15.27 -9.98
C LEU A 216 -5.46 -16.75 -9.66
N GLY A 217 -6.72 -17.09 -9.42
CA GLY A 217 -7.19 -18.46 -9.22
C GLY A 217 -6.94 -19.35 -10.43
N ASN A 218 -7.06 -18.82 -11.65
CA ASN A 218 -6.74 -19.54 -12.87
C ASN A 218 -5.23 -19.63 -13.17
N GLY A 219 -4.37 -19.04 -12.35
CA GLY A 219 -2.93 -18.98 -12.61
C GLY A 219 -2.55 -18.08 -13.77
N ASN A 220 -3.47 -17.22 -14.22
CA ASN A 220 -3.22 -16.17 -15.22
C ASN A 220 -2.48 -15.01 -14.56
N ILE A 221 -1.30 -15.30 -14.00
CA ILE A 221 -0.52 -14.37 -13.20
C ILE A 221 0.60 -13.84 -14.08
N PRO A 222 0.55 -12.57 -14.48
CA PRO A 222 1.59 -12.01 -15.33
C PRO A 222 2.97 -12.12 -14.65
N GLY A 223 3.96 -12.67 -15.35
CA GLY A 223 5.31 -12.89 -14.81
C GLY A 223 5.50 -14.07 -13.86
N PHE A 224 4.45 -14.84 -13.55
CA PHE A 224 4.55 -16.03 -12.72
C PHE A 224 3.99 -17.24 -13.45
N VAL A 225 4.79 -18.29 -13.59
CA VAL A 225 4.36 -19.54 -14.23
C VAL A 225 3.86 -20.48 -13.16
N ARG A 226 2.55 -20.73 -13.13
CA ARG A 226 1.97 -21.78 -12.28
C ARG A 226 1.62 -22.99 -13.11
N ASP A 227 2.16 -24.14 -12.71
CA ASP A 227 1.72 -25.43 -13.22
C ASP A 227 0.57 -25.97 -12.37
N TRP A 228 -0.66 -25.87 -12.86
CA TRP A 228 -1.81 -26.49 -12.19
C TRP A 228 -1.85 -28.01 -12.29
N ASN A 229 -1.00 -28.62 -13.13
CA ASN A 229 -0.82 -30.07 -13.16
C ASN A 229 -0.02 -30.56 -11.96
N SER A 230 0.63 -29.67 -11.22
CA SER A 230 1.14 -29.91 -9.87
C SER A 230 0.36 -29.00 -8.93
N LEU A 231 -0.84 -29.45 -8.51
CA LEU A 231 -1.63 -28.74 -7.50
C LEU A 231 -0.68 -28.26 -6.39
N PRO A 232 -0.70 -26.96 -6.05
CA PRO A 232 0.28 -26.42 -5.12
C PRO A 232 0.29 -27.22 -3.82
N ALA A 233 1.49 -27.58 -3.35
CA ALA A 233 1.70 -28.35 -2.13
C ALA A 233 1.45 -27.47 -0.88
N TRP A 234 0.30 -26.80 -0.81
CA TRP A 234 -0.12 -25.99 0.34
C TRP A 234 -0.46 -26.83 1.57
N VAL A 235 -0.67 -28.12 1.37
CA VAL A 235 -0.71 -29.11 2.43
C VAL A 235 0.72 -29.62 2.61
N ALA A 236 1.48 -29.01 3.52
CA ALA A 236 2.67 -29.69 4.03
C ALA A 236 2.19 -30.87 4.88
N ALA A 237 2.42 -32.10 4.42
CA ALA A 237 2.43 -33.24 5.32
C ALA A 237 3.60 -33.05 6.30
N PRO A 238 3.44 -33.30 7.61
CA PRO A 238 4.59 -33.50 8.47
C PRO A 238 5.33 -34.74 7.92
N ALA A 239 6.60 -34.55 7.54
CA ALA A 239 7.51 -35.55 6.99
C ALA A 239 7.26 -36.01 5.53
N GLY A 240 7.85 -35.28 4.57
CA GLY A 240 8.46 -35.87 3.35
C GLY A 240 7.55 -36.53 2.31
N GLY A 241 6.23 -36.53 2.45
CA GLY A 241 5.28 -37.06 1.47
C GLY A 241 4.59 -35.95 0.68
N SER A 242 4.64 -36.02 -0.66
CA SER A 242 3.76 -35.25 -1.53
C SER A 242 2.32 -35.72 -1.33
N THR A 243 1.46 -34.89 -0.76
CA THR A 243 0.01 -35.04 -0.91
C THR A 243 -0.64 -33.66 -0.87
N THR A 244 -1.05 -33.17 -2.04
CA THR A 244 -2.39 -32.59 -2.13
C THR A 244 -3.32 -33.42 -1.26
N GLY A 245 -4.11 -32.80 -0.38
CA GLY A 245 -5.12 -33.51 0.40
C GLY A 245 -5.79 -34.58 -0.45
N SER A 246 -5.99 -35.77 0.12
CA SER A 246 -6.60 -36.90 -0.57
C SER A 246 -7.97 -36.56 -1.16
N THR A 247 -8.60 -35.49 -0.64
CA THR A 247 -9.91 -34.99 -1.04
C THR A 247 -9.94 -33.49 -1.34
N VAL A 248 -10.98 -33.05 -2.07
CA VAL A 248 -11.26 -31.63 -2.35
C VAL A 248 -11.48 -30.85 -1.06
N GLY A 249 -12.09 -31.45 -0.04
CA GLY A 249 -12.34 -30.80 1.23
C GLY A 249 -11.06 -30.50 2.00
N GLU A 250 -10.12 -31.43 2.07
CA GLU A 250 -8.82 -31.25 2.75
C GLU A 250 -7.99 -30.16 2.06
N TRP A 251 -7.96 -30.19 0.72
CA TRP A 251 -7.26 -29.16 -0.04
C TRP A 251 -7.89 -27.77 0.15
N LEU A 252 -9.23 -27.69 0.19
CA LEU A 252 -9.94 -26.43 0.41
C LEU A 252 -9.64 -25.83 1.79
N ASP A 253 -9.57 -26.66 2.85
CA ASP A 253 -9.21 -26.18 4.19
C ASP A 253 -7.79 -25.62 4.23
N ALA A 254 -6.83 -26.30 3.61
CA ALA A 254 -5.46 -25.84 3.56
C ALA A 254 -5.30 -24.54 2.74
N ALA A 255 -6.02 -24.43 1.63
CA ALA A 255 -6.07 -23.19 0.85
C ALA A 255 -6.68 -22.05 1.70
N ALA A 256 -7.80 -22.30 2.38
CA ALA A 256 -8.45 -21.33 3.26
C ALA A 256 -7.51 -20.85 4.38
N GLN A 257 -6.79 -21.78 5.04
CA GLN A 257 -5.79 -21.47 6.05
C GLN A 257 -4.64 -20.62 5.49
N ARG A 258 -4.08 -20.99 4.33
CA ARG A 258 -3.00 -20.23 3.68
C ARG A 258 -3.43 -18.81 3.29
N LEU A 259 -4.67 -18.65 2.86
CA LEU A 259 -5.23 -17.36 2.50
C LEU A 259 -5.67 -16.53 3.72
N GLY A 260 -5.66 -17.11 4.93
CA GLY A 260 -6.18 -16.45 6.13
C GLY A 260 -7.70 -16.25 6.09
N VAL A 261 -8.42 -17.08 5.33
CA VAL A 261 -9.87 -17.00 5.18
C VAL A 261 -10.50 -18.09 6.06
N PRO A 262 -11.07 -17.75 7.22
CA PRO A 262 -11.76 -18.74 8.06
C PRO A 262 -12.98 -19.27 7.32
N LEU A 263 -13.09 -20.61 7.24
CA LEU A 263 -14.18 -21.28 6.53
C LEU A 263 -14.97 -22.15 7.51
N ASP A 264 -16.21 -21.75 7.78
CA ASP A 264 -17.13 -22.57 8.56
C ASP A 264 -17.68 -23.74 7.72
N ALA A 265 -18.31 -24.72 8.38
CA ALA A 265 -18.82 -25.91 7.71
C ALA A 265 -19.84 -25.57 6.61
N ALA A 266 -20.69 -24.56 6.84
CA ALA A 266 -21.69 -24.12 5.88
C ALA A 266 -21.06 -23.44 4.65
N GLY A 267 -20.07 -22.58 4.84
CA GLY A 267 -19.31 -21.93 3.78
C GLY A 267 -18.56 -22.94 2.93
N LYS A 268 -17.87 -23.89 3.58
CA LYS A 268 -17.21 -25.01 2.90
C LYS A 268 -18.18 -25.79 2.03
N GLN A 269 -19.35 -26.14 2.56
CA GLN A 269 -20.36 -26.87 1.81
C GLN A 269 -20.86 -26.09 0.60
N ARG A 270 -21.13 -24.78 0.72
CA ARG A 270 -21.56 -23.93 -0.41
C ARG A 270 -20.52 -23.89 -1.52
N MET A 271 -19.24 -23.73 -1.18
CA MET A 271 -18.15 -23.71 -2.15
C MET A 271 -18.02 -25.06 -2.88
N LEU A 272 -18.10 -26.18 -2.16
CA LEU A 272 -18.04 -27.52 -2.73
C LEU A 272 -19.24 -27.81 -3.67
N VAL A 273 -20.45 -27.42 -3.26
CA VAL A 273 -21.66 -27.55 -4.09
C VAL A 273 -21.53 -26.76 -5.39
N SER A 274 -20.94 -25.56 -5.35
CA SER A 274 -20.77 -24.72 -6.55
C SER A 274 -19.91 -25.36 -7.64
N VAL A 275 -19.02 -26.30 -7.27
CA VAL A 275 -18.18 -27.07 -8.19
C VAL A 275 -18.69 -28.51 -8.38
N GLY A 276 -19.87 -28.83 -7.85
CA GLY A 276 -20.49 -30.15 -7.96
C GLY A 276 -19.71 -31.25 -7.24
N ARG A 277 -19.11 -30.95 -6.09
CA ARG A 277 -18.30 -31.88 -5.30
C ARG A 277 -18.76 -31.92 -3.84
N VAL A 278 -18.29 -32.94 -3.12
CA VAL A 278 -18.44 -33.07 -1.67
C VAL A 278 -17.06 -33.11 -1.01
N ALA A 279 -17.00 -32.88 0.30
CA ALA A 279 -15.73 -32.78 1.03
C ALA A 279 -14.86 -34.02 0.84
N SER A 280 -15.47 -35.21 0.79
CA SER A 280 -14.79 -36.49 0.59
C SER A 280 -14.43 -36.81 -0.86
N THR A 281 -14.73 -35.94 -1.84
CA THR A 281 -14.42 -36.24 -3.24
C THR A 281 -12.90 -36.33 -3.42
N PRO A 282 -12.36 -37.44 -3.97
CA PRO A 282 -10.93 -37.57 -4.16
C PRO A 282 -10.35 -36.55 -5.14
N ILE A 283 -9.13 -36.07 -4.86
CA ILE A 283 -8.30 -35.32 -5.82
C ILE A 283 -7.23 -36.26 -6.38
N THR A 284 -7.17 -36.43 -7.70
CA THR A 284 -6.17 -37.29 -8.37
C THR A 284 -5.45 -36.54 -9.48
N ALA A 285 -4.41 -37.13 -10.09
CA ALA A 285 -3.65 -36.49 -11.16
C ALA A 285 -4.52 -35.99 -12.33
N ASN A 286 -5.51 -36.80 -12.69
CA ASN A 286 -6.40 -36.58 -13.84
C ASN A 286 -7.84 -36.27 -13.42
N GLY A 287 -8.11 -36.19 -12.11
CA GLY A 287 -9.46 -36.07 -11.56
C GLY A 287 -9.58 -34.90 -10.61
N ASN A 288 -10.59 -34.07 -10.83
CA ASN A 288 -11.03 -32.99 -9.94
C ASN A 288 -10.04 -31.84 -9.68
N ARG A 289 -8.79 -31.87 -10.17
CA ARG A 289 -7.84 -30.75 -10.00
C ARG A 289 -8.34 -29.42 -10.59
N TRP A 290 -9.17 -29.49 -11.63
CA TRP A 290 -9.79 -28.31 -12.25
C TRP A 290 -10.67 -27.50 -11.29
N VAL A 291 -11.11 -28.07 -10.16
CA VAL A 291 -11.93 -27.34 -9.17
C VAL A 291 -11.08 -26.34 -8.37
N ALA A 292 -9.77 -26.61 -8.23
CA ALA A 292 -8.89 -25.81 -7.39
C ALA A 292 -8.86 -24.34 -7.82
N PRO A 293 -8.57 -24.00 -9.09
CA PRO A 293 -8.64 -22.61 -9.56
C PRO A 293 -9.92 -21.85 -9.20
N LYS A 294 -11.08 -22.52 -9.31
CA LYS A 294 -12.39 -21.95 -9.01
C LYS A 294 -12.56 -21.70 -7.53
N LEU A 295 -12.19 -22.68 -6.70
CA LEU A 295 -12.26 -22.57 -5.24
C LEU A 295 -11.28 -21.52 -4.70
N LEU A 296 -10.09 -21.38 -5.30
CA LEU A 296 -9.18 -20.27 -4.99
C LEU A 296 -9.81 -18.91 -5.27
N GLY A 297 -10.39 -18.76 -6.46
CA GLY A 297 -11.08 -17.53 -6.84
C GLY A 297 -12.15 -17.19 -5.81
N GLN A 298 -12.98 -18.17 -5.44
CA GLN A 298 -14.03 -18.00 -4.43
C GLN A 298 -13.49 -17.66 -3.03
N LEU A 299 -12.39 -18.26 -2.59
CA LEU A 299 -11.73 -17.91 -1.32
C LEU A 299 -11.22 -16.47 -1.33
N MET A 300 -10.54 -16.08 -2.41
CA MET A 300 -10.05 -14.71 -2.56
C MET A 300 -11.18 -13.69 -2.72
N GLN A 301 -12.37 -14.11 -3.17
CA GLN A 301 -13.56 -13.25 -3.23
C GLN A 301 -14.23 -13.03 -1.88
N GLN A 302 -13.87 -13.80 -0.84
CA GLN A 302 -14.44 -13.64 0.50
C GLN A 302 -14.02 -12.30 1.13
N PRO A 303 -14.88 -11.66 1.94
CA PRO A 303 -14.58 -10.38 2.60
C PRO A 303 -13.24 -10.38 3.36
N GLN A 304 -12.91 -11.46 4.05
CA GLN A 304 -11.68 -11.61 4.85
C GLN A 304 -10.41 -11.56 3.97
N PHE A 305 -10.50 -11.98 2.70
CA PHE A 305 -9.40 -11.82 1.75
C PHE A 305 -9.39 -10.42 1.10
N GLN A 306 -10.49 -9.67 1.18
CA GLN A 306 -10.58 -8.32 0.64
C GLN A 306 -10.14 -7.26 1.65
N THR A 307 -10.07 -7.59 2.94
CA THR A 307 -9.70 -6.69 4.04
C THR A 307 -8.28 -6.91 4.57
N ALA A 308 -7.64 -5.89 5.13
CA ALA A 308 -6.31 -5.93 5.75
C ALA A 308 -6.38 -5.62 7.24
#